data_AF-A0A9E3KSW9-F1
#
_entry.id   AF-A0A9E3KSW9-F1
#
_cell.length_a   1.000
_cell.length_b   1.000
_cell.length_c   1.000
_cell.angle_alpha   90.00
_cell.angle_beta   90.00
_cell.angle_gamma   90.00
#
_symmetry.space_group_name_H-M   'P 1'
#
loop_
_entity.id
_entity.type
_entity.pdbx_description
1 polymer ?
#
loop_
_entity_poly.entity_id
_entity_poly.type
_entity_poly.pdbx_seq_one_letter_code
_entity_poly.pdbx_strand_id
1 'polypeptide(L)'
;MAKVTDVLPELTGEEMVYVQNLVKDWDDEKARNFANVYRTRRKDPQVILITALLGLIVVAGVHRFLLGQIGMGLLYLFTGGLCLIGTIIDLVNHQRLAFEFNQKVAEEVATIMK
;
A
#
# COMPACT_ATOMS: atom_id res chain seq x y z
N MET A 1 9.23 -0.17 -24.33
CA MET A 1 8.65 -0.81 -23.13
C MET A 1 9.32 -0.17 -21.94
N ALA A 2 8.60 0.65 -21.20
CA ALA A 2 9.13 1.30 -20.02
C ALA A 2 9.46 0.26 -18.94
N LYS A 3 10.65 0.33 -18.34
CA LYS A 3 10.96 -0.46 -17.15
C LYS A 3 10.47 0.29 -15.92
N VAL A 4 9.78 -0.42 -15.03
CA VAL A 4 9.29 0.16 -13.77
C VAL A 4 10.42 0.71 -12.91
N THR A 5 11.61 0.11 -12.97
CA THR A 5 12.81 0.61 -12.29
C THR A 5 13.19 2.03 -12.69
N ASP A 6 12.83 2.46 -13.90
CA ASP A 6 13.22 3.77 -14.44
C ASP A 6 12.22 4.85 -14.03
N VAL A 7 10.95 4.49 -13.83
CA VAL A 7 9.86 5.42 -13.51
C VAL A 7 9.44 5.41 -12.04
N LEU A 8 9.58 4.28 -11.36
CA LEU A 8 9.19 4.02 -9.97
C LEU A 8 10.27 3.16 -9.25
N PRO A 9 11.50 3.67 -9.08
CA PRO A 9 12.61 2.92 -8.45
C PRO A 9 12.35 2.57 -6.98
N GLU A 10 11.40 3.24 -6.32
CA GLU A 10 11.02 3.00 -4.93
C GLU A 10 10.17 1.72 -4.73
N LEU A 11 9.66 1.11 -5.80
CA LEU A 11 8.88 -0.13 -5.68
C LEU A 11 9.79 -1.32 -5.40
N THR A 12 9.32 -2.20 -4.53
CA THR A 12 10.03 -3.42 -4.16
C THR A 12 9.07 -4.60 -4.06
N GLY A 13 9.62 -5.82 -4.06
CA GLY A 13 8.86 -7.04 -3.81
C GLY A 13 7.69 -7.26 -4.78
N GLU A 14 6.56 -7.72 -4.23
CA GLU A 14 5.33 -8.06 -4.97
C GLU A 14 4.76 -6.86 -5.75
N GLU A 15 4.86 -5.67 -5.18
CA GLU A 15 4.33 -4.44 -5.77
C GLU A 15 5.06 -4.04 -7.05
N MET A 16 6.39 -4.14 -7.05
CA MET A 16 7.20 -3.87 -8.24
C MET A 16 6.83 -4.82 -9.37
N VAL A 17 6.72 -6.12 -9.07
CA VAL A 17 6.37 -7.15 -10.05
C VAL A 17 4.97 -6.91 -10.61
N TYR A 18 4.01 -6.58 -9.75
CA TYR A 18 2.65 -6.28 -10.17
C TYR A 18 2.59 -5.06 -11.11
N VAL A 19 3.18 -3.94 -10.70
CA VAL A 19 3.19 -2.71 -11.51
C VAL A 19 3.96 -2.92 -12.82
N GLN A 20 5.05 -3.70 -12.81
CA GLN A 20 5.79 -4.04 -14.01
C GLN A 20 4.95 -4.80 -15.03
N ASN A 21 4.17 -5.77 -14.57
CA ASN A 21 3.25 -6.50 -15.44
C ASN A 21 2.11 -5.62 -15.96
N LEU A 22 1.65 -4.65 -15.16
CA LEU A 22 0.56 -3.74 -15.53
C LEU A 22 0.96 -2.77 -16.64
N VAL A 23 2.19 -2.24 -16.59
CA VAL A 23 2.68 -1.23 -17.55
C VAL A 23 3.56 -1.80 -18.67
N LYS A 24 3.74 -3.13 -18.74
CA LYS A 24 4.68 -3.79 -19.67
C LYS A 24 4.46 -3.41 -21.14
N ASP A 25 3.21 -3.22 -21.54
CA ASP A 25 2.80 -2.95 -22.93
C ASP A 25 2.59 -1.45 -23.20
N TRP A 26 2.94 -0.57 -22.25
CA TRP A 26 2.76 0.87 -22.40
C TRP A 26 4.00 1.54 -22.99
N ASP A 27 3.77 2.68 -23.64
CA ASP A 27 4.85 3.59 -24.05
C ASP A 27 5.43 4.36 -22.85
N ASP A 28 6.56 5.00 -23.08
CA ASP A 28 7.32 5.67 -22.02
C ASP A 28 6.57 6.90 -21.45
N GLU A 29 5.75 7.56 -22.27
CA GLU A 29 4.97 8.73 -21.85
C GLU A 29 3.82 8.31 -20.92
N LYS A 30 3.04 7.32 -21.33
CA LYS A 30 1.94 6.74 -20.54
C LYS A 30 2.46 6.13 -19.23
N ALA A 31 3.60 5.44 -19.27
CA ALA A 31 4.23 4.91 -18.07
C ALA A 31 4.70 6.01 -17.10
N ARG A 32 5.26 7.12 -17.60
CA ARG A 32 5.63 8.29 -16.77
C ARG A 32 4.42 8.96 -16.17
N ASN A 33 3.37 9.18 -16.95
CA ASN A 33 2.12 9.76 -16.46
C ASN A 33 1.50 8.89 -15.37
N PHE A 34 1.46 7.58 -15.58
CA PHE A 34 1.05 6.61 -14.56
C PHE A 34 1.87 6.73 -13.30
N ALA A 35 3.20 6.71 -13.42
CA ALA A 35 4.09 6.82 -12.28
C ALA A 35 3.83 8.09 -11.46
N ASN A 36 3.62 9.23 -12.12
CA ASN A 36 3.32 10.50 -11.45
C ASN A 36 2.02 10.43 -10.64
N VAL A 37 0.94 9.90 -11.22
CA VAL A 37 -0.35 9.80 -10.51
C VAL A 37 -0.29 8.74 -9.42
N TYR A 38 0.23 7.56 -9.74
CA TYR A 38 0.34 6.42 -8.82
C TYR A 38 1.19 6.77 -7.59
N ARG A 39 2.34 7.42 -7.77
CA ARG A 39 3.23 7.84 -6.68
C ARG A 39 2.55 8.73 -5.65
N THR A 40 1.60 9.57 -6.08
CA THR A 40 0.87 10.47 -5.15
C THR A 40 -0.23 9.76 -4.35
N ARG A 41 -0.73 8.62 -4.84
CA ARG A 41 -1.87 7.92 -4.23
C ARG A 41 -1.49 6.64 -3.48
N ARG A 42 -0.35 6.03 -3.83
CA ARG A 42 0.20 4.87 -3.12
C ARG A 42 0.47 5.18 -1.65
N LYS A 43 0.43 4.16 -0.81
CA LYS A 43 0.88 4.19 0.58
C LYS A 43 2.23 3.49 0.69
N ASP A 44 3.18 4.17 1.31
CA ASP A 44 4.48 3.58 1.59
C ASP A 44 4.34 2.46 2.65
N PRO A 45 4.82 1.23 2.39
CA PRO A 45 4.86 0.17 3.38
C PRO A 45 5.52 0.58 4.71
N GLN A 46 6.53 1.45 4.67
CA GLN A 46 7.20 1.97 5.86
C GLN A 46 6.28 2.84 6.71
N VAL A 47 5.41 3.64 6.09
CA VAL A 47 4.42 4.46 6.83
C VAL A 47 3.40 3.56 7.54
N ILE A 48 2.99 2.47 6.89
CA ILE A 48 2.08 1.48 7.49
C ILE A 48 2.77 0.76 8.65
N LEU A 49 4.05 0.42 8.51
CA LEU A 49 4.85 -0.16 9.59
C LEU A 49 4.96 0.78 10.79
N ILE A 50 5.35 2.04 10.57
CA ILE A 50 5.51 3.04 11.63
C ILE A 50 4.18 3.29 12.34
N THR A 51 3.08 3.40 11.59
CA THR A 51 1.76 3.62 12.19
C THR A 51 1.23 2.40 12.93
N ALA A 52 1.57 1.18 12.50
CA ALA A 52 1.31 -0.04 13.26
C ALA A 52 2.12 -0.09 14.57
N LEU A 53 3.39 0.33 14.55
CA LEU A 53 4.23 0.46 15.75
C LEU A 53 3.70 1.51 16.72
N LEU A 54 3.27 2.67 16.22
CA LEU A 54 2.62 3.69 17.06
C LEU A 54 1.31 3.17 17.65
N GLY A 55 0.59 2.31 16.92
CA GLY A 55 -0.61 1.65 17.40
C GLY A 55 -0.38 0.69 18.58
N LEU A 56 0.85 0.25 18.83
CA LEU A 56 1.22 -0.52 20.02
C LEU A 56 1.36 0.34 21.28
N ILE A 57 1.63 1.64 21.15
CA ILE A 57 1.97 2.53 22.28
C ILE A 57 0.86 3.56 22.55
N VAL A 58 0.17 4.03 21.51
CA VAL A 58 -0.75 5.19 21.60
C VAL A 58 -2.22 4.78 21.42
N VAL A 59 -2.61 4.33 20.21
CA VAL A 59 -3.99 3.93 19.88
C VAL A 59 -3.97 2.76 18.90
N ALA A 60 -4.48 1.61 19.33
CA ALA A 60 -4.54 0.41 18.48
C ALA A 60 -5.48 0.60 17.27
N GLY A 61 -5.03 0.15 16.09
CA GLY A 61 -5.87 0.07 14.89
C GLY A 61 -5.81 1.27 13.92
N VAL A 62 -5.05 2.33 14.22
CA VAL A 62 -4.92 3.52 13.34
C VAL A 62 -4.45 3.18 11.93
N HIS A 63 -3.51 2.25 11.80
CA HIS A 63 -3.00 1.77 10.51
C HIS A 63 -4.08 1.10 9.65
N ARG A 64 -5.08 0.43 10.25
CA ARG A 64 -6.22 -0.17 9.52
C ARG A 64 -7.16 0.88 8.97
N PHE A 65 -7.36 2.00 9.68
CA PHE A 65 -8.13 3.13 9.16
C PHE A 65 -7.43 3.79 7.96
N LEU A 66 -6.09 3.89 7.97
CA LEU A 66 -5.32 4.43 6.84
C LEU A 66 -5.45 3.57 5.56
N LEU A 67 -5.67 2.27 5.73
CA LEU A 67 -5.87 1.31 4.63
C LEU A 67 -7.34 1.22 4.18
N GLY A 68 -8.23 2.06 4.72
CA GLY A 68 -9.67 2.03 4.41
C GLY A 68 -10.41 0.84 5.02
N GLN A 69 -9.78 0.07 5.89
CA GLN A 69 -10.37 -1.10 6.56
C GLN A 69 -11.05 -0.67 7.87
N ILE A 70 -12.07 0.19 7.74
CA ILE A 70 -12.77 0.84 8.86
C ILE A 70 -13.35 -0.19 9.84
N GLY A 71 -13.91 -1.30 9.33
CA GLY A 71 -14.45 -2.38 10.17
C GLY A 71 -13.38 -3.04 11.05
N MET A 72 -12.20 -3.33 10.49
CA MET A 72 -11.07 -3.87 11.26
C MET A 72 -10.50 -2.85 12.24
N GLY A 73 -10.44 -1.58 11.86
CA GLY A 73 -10.02 -0.49 12.74
C GLY A 73 -10.93 -0.33 13.97
N LEU A 74 -12.25 -0.35 13.78
CA LEU A 74 -13.22 -0.31 14.88
C LEU A 74 -13.12 -1.55 15.76
N LEU A 75 -12.95 -2.73 15.16
CA LEU A 75 -12.77 -3.97 15.91
C LEU A 75 -11.52 -3.88 16.80
N TYR A 76 -10.40 -3.36 16.30
CA TYR A 76 -9.21 -3.08 17.11
C TYR A 76 -9.48 -2.03 18.20
N LEU A 77 -10.24 -0.97 17.92
CA LEU A 77 -10.51 0.07 18.90
C LEU A 77 -11.38 -0.44 20.07
N PHE A 78 -12.45 -1.18 19.78
CA PHE A 78 -13.37 -1.72 20.80
C PHE A 78 -12.78 -2.88 21.60
N THR A 79 -11.77 -3.54 21.07
CA THR A 79 -11.13 -4.70 21.71
C THR A 79 -9.75 -4.38 22.29
N GLY A 80 -9.32 -3.11 22.27
CA GLY A 80 -8.01 -2.67 22.77
C GLY A 80 -6.83 -3.23 21.98
N GLY A 81 -6.99 -3.41 20.67
CA GLY A 81 -6.01 -4.00 19.77
C GLY A 81 -5.84 -5.51 20.00
N LEU A 82 -6.92 -6.24 20.31
CA LEU A 82 -6.96 -7.68 20.64
C LEU A 82 -5.63 -8.26 21.16
N CYS A 83 -5.22 -7.80 22.34
CA CYS A 83 -4.07 -8.30 23.11
C CYS A 83 -2.70 -8.28 22.40
N LEU A 84 -2.37 -7.23 21.62
CA LEU A 84 -1.07 -7.05 20.93
C LEU A 84 -0.80 -8.02 19.78
N ILE A 85 -1.39 -9.21 19.80
CA ILE A 85 -1.23 -10.27 18.77
C ILE A 85 -1.66 -9.76 17.41
N GLY A 86 -2.79 -9.05 17.34
CA GLY A 86 -3.27 -8.47 16.09
C GLY A 86 -2.25 -7.50 15.48
N THR A 87 -1.69 -6.60 16.29
CA THR A 87 -0.69 -5.63 15.82
C THR A 87 0.63 -6.31 15.43
N ILE A 88 1.02 -7.41 16.09
CA ILE A 88 2.19 -8.21 15.72
C ILE A 88 1.99 -8.89 14.37
N ILE A 89 0.81 -9.45 14.10
CA ILE A 89 0.49 -10.02 12.79
C ILE A 89 0.55 -8.93 11.71
N ASP A 90 0.05 -7.74 12.02
CA ASP A 90 0.07 -6.61 11.09
C ASP A 90 1.48 -6.07 10.86
N LEU A 91 2.35 -6.11 11.87
CA LEU A 91 3.77 -5.82 11.76
C LEU A 91 4.48 -6.75 10.78
N VAL A 92 4.22 -8.05 10.84
CA VAL A 92 4.82 -9.02 9.91
C VAL A 92 4.23 -8.86 8.51
N ASN A 93 2.92 -8.57 8.41
CA ASN A 93 2.21 -8.49 7.14
C ASN A 93 2.10 -7.06 6.56
N HIS A 94 2.83 -6.08 7.10
CA HIS A 94 2.69 -4.66 6.70
C HIS A 94 2.94 -4.45 5.20
N GLN A 95 3.91 -5.15 4.60
CA GLN A 95 4.18 -5.07 3.17
C GLN A 95 3.00 -5.59 2.34
N ARG A 96 2.39 -6.69 2.77
CA ARG A 96 1.23 -7.28 2.10
C ARG A 96 0.00 -6.38 2.22
N LEU A 97 -0.22 -5.79 3.40
CA LEU A 97 -1.29 -4.81 3.63
C LEU A 97 -1.12 -3.55 2.76
N ALA A 98 0.10 -3.05 2.64
CA ALA A 98 0.42 -1.94 1.75
C ALA A 98 0.16 -2.30 0.29
N PHE A 99 0.62 -3.48 -0.12
CA PHE A 99 0.43 -3.99 -1.47
C PHE A 99 -1.05 -4.15 -1.82
N GLU A 100 -1.88 -4.74 -0.96
CA GLU A 100 -3.32 -4.88 -1.18
C GLU A 100 -4.02 -3.52 -1.41
N PHE A 101 -3.63 -2.48 -0.67
CA PHE A 101 -4.14 -1.13 -0.89
C PHE A 101 -3.63 -0.55 -2.21
N ASN A 102 -2.33 -0.64 -2.45
CA ASN A 102 -1.68 -0.05 -3.63
C ASN A 102 -2.05 -0.74 -4.93
N GLN A 103 -2.42 -2.03 -4.89
CA GLN A 103 -2.94 -2.75 -6.02
C GLN A 103 -4.24 -2.10 -6.53
N LYS A 104 -5.17 -1.79 -5.63
CA LYS A 104 -6.42 -1.10 -5.98
C LYS A 104 -6.14 0.28 -6.59
N VAL A 105 -5.22 1.02 -5.98
CA VAL A 105 -4.79 2.32 -6.52
C VAL A 105 -4.18 2.17 -7.91
N ALA A 106 -3.33 1.17 -8.15
CA ALA A 106 -2.74 0.91 -9.46
C ALA A 106 -3.81 0.58 -10.51
N GLU A 107 -4.82 -0.23 -10.16
CA GLU A 107 -5.94 -0.57 -11.04
C GLU A 107 -6.81 0.65 -11.38
N GLU A 108 -7.13 1.48 -10.38
CA GLU A 108 -7.86 2.74 -10.58
C GLU A 108 -7.10 3.68 -11.51
N VAL A 109 -5.81 3.91 -11.24
CA VAL A 109 -4.97 4.80 -12.04
C VAL A 109 -4.78 4.26 -13.46
N ALA A 110 -4.62 2.94 -13.62
CA ALA A 110 -4.53 2.31 -14.93
C ALA A 110 -5.83 2.42 -15.72
N THR A 111 -6.99 2.37 -15.05
CA THR A 111 -8.29 2.55 -15.70
C THR A 111 -8.48 3.97 -16.22
N ILE A 112 -7.97 4.98 -15.52
CA ILE A 112 -7.99 6.38 -15.97
C ILE A 112 -7.11 6.58 -17.22
N MET A 113 -6.08 5.76 -17.40
CA MET A 113 -5.12 5.87 -18.50
C MET A 113 -5.40 4.92 -19.66
N LYS A 114 -6.38 4.04 -19.57
CA LYS A 114 -6.85 3.22 -20.70
C LYS A 114 -7.54 4.10 -21.72
#